data_AF-A0A2M7WUX5-F1
#
_entry.id   AF-A0A2M7WUX5-F1
#
_cell.length_a   1.000
_cell.length_b   1.000
_cell.length_c   1.000
_cell.angle_alpha   90.00
_cell.angle_beta   90.00
_cell.angle_gamma   90.00
#
_symmetry.space_group_name_H-M   'P 1'
#
loop_
_entity.id
_entity.type
_entity.pdbx_description
1 polymer ?
#
loop_
_entity_poly.entity_id
_entity_poly.type
_entity_poly.pdbx_seq_one_letter_code
_entity_poly.pdbx_strand_id
1 'polypeptide(L)'
;MVFTTHAVVGGALAKIIGADPIGAFAVGLASHYILDAIPHWEYSLSSCKESTTGDALDGNIVLGRDFIFDSFKFLPDLFLGLFLALHFFSTFDFSTTQGLWRGLSDPVLWGVAGSILPDGLQFLYYKIKKEPLTSIQKLHNFMHSSIKIDDKQFLGSLFQIILIITVILLFKL
;
A
#
# COMPACT_ATOMS: atom_id res chain seq x y z
N MET A 1 4.97 -3.74 2.64
CA MET A 1 4.85 -3.11 3.99
C MET A 1 3.37 -3.04 4.35
N VAL A 2 2.98 -2.55 5.53
CA VAL A 2 1.54 -2.34 5.82
C VAL A 2 0.99 -1.13 5.02
N PHE A 3 -0.33 -1.12 4.76
CA PHE A 3 -0.98 -0.11 3.91
C PHE A 3 -0.76 1.31 4.42
N THR A 4 -0.75 1.53 5.75
CA THR A 4 -0.52 2.87 6.32
C THR A 4 0.81 3.45 5.86
N THR A 5 1.87 2.65 5.83
CA THR A 5 3.21 3.10 5.43
C THR A 5 3.21 3.55 3.97
N HIS A 6 2.64 2.74 3.07
CA HIS A 6 2.55 3.07 1.64
C HIS A 6 1.72 4.33 1.41
N ALA A 7 0.54 4.42 2.02
CA ALA A 7 -0.36 5.56 1.87
C ALA A 7 0.30 6.87 2.34
N VAL A 8 0.89 6.88 3.52
CA VAL A 8 1.52 8.07 4.11
C VAL A 8 2.71 8.54 3.27
N VAL A 9 3.59 7.62 2.86
CA VAL A 9 4.75 7.97 2.03
C VAL A 9 4.32 8.42 0.63
N GLY A 10 3.40 7.70 -0.01
CA GLY A 10 2.88 8.05 -1.33
C GLY A 10 2.20 9.42 -1.35
N GLY A 11 1.36 9.70 -0.34
CA GLY A 11 0.71 11.01 -0.19
C GLY A 11 1.70 12.15 0.08
N ALA A 12 2.70 11.93 0.95
CA ALA A 12 3.74 12.92 1.23
C ALA A 12 4.57 13.23 -0.01
N LEU A 13 5.03 12.21 -0.74
CA LEU A 13 5.82 12.39 -1.97
C LEU A 13 5.04 13.12 -3.06
N ALA A 14 3.76 12.78 -3.24
CA ALA A 14 2.88 13.48 -4.17
C ALA A 14 2.77 14.98 -3.85
N LYS A 15 2.60 15.33 -2.56
CA LYS A 15 2.58 16.72 -2.10
C LYS A 15 3.89 17.45 -2.40
N ILE A 16 5.04 16.87 -2.02
CA ILE A 16 6.35 17.55 -2.11
C ILE A 16 6.79 17.78 -3.55
N ILE A 17 6.55 16.80 -4.43
CA ILE A 17 6.95 16.92 -5.83
C ILE A 17 6.08 17.96 -6.56
N GLY A 18 4.87 18.25 -6.05
CA GLY A 18 3.93 19.16 -6.71
C GLY A 18 3.53 18.66 -8.09
N ALA A 19 3.52 17.33 -8.28
CA ALA A 19 3.17 16.72 -9.55
C ALA A 19 1.68 16.91 -9.87
N ASP A 20 1.36 16.79 -11.16
CA ASP A 20 -0.01 16.59 -11.59
C ASP A 20 -0.53 15.21 -11.11
N PRO A 21 -1.84 14.93 -11.17
CA PRO A 21 -2.41 13.64 -10.76
C PRO A 21 -1.69 12.40 -11.32
N ILE A 22 -1.27 12.46 -12.59
CA ILE A 22 -0.61 11.34 -13.27
C ILE A 22 0.80 11.13 -12.70
N GLY A 23 1.58 12.21 -12.57
CA GLY A 23 2.91 12.15 -11.97
C GLY A 23 2.87 11.72 -10.51
N ALA A 24 1.88 12.20 -9.75
CA ALA A 24 1.66 11.79 -8.36
C ALA A 24 1.37 10.30 -8.24
N PHE A 25 0.50 9.77 -9.10
CA PHE A 25 0.22 8.33 -9.17
C PHE A 25 1.49 7.52 -9.49
N ALA A 26 2.28 7.95 -10.49
CA ALA A 26 3.50 7.26 -10.87
C ALA A 26 4.54 7.25 -9.74
N VAL A 27 4.69 8.35 -9.01
CA VAL A 27 5.57 8.43 -7.84
C VAL A 27 5.06 7.53 -6.72
N GLY A 28 3.75 7.55 -6.45
CA GLY A 28 3.13 6.65 -5.48
C GLY A 28 3.43 5.19 -5.79
N LEU A 29 3.21 4.79 -7.05
CA LEU A 29 3.51 3.44 -7.56
C LEU A 29 4.98 3.07 -7.40
N ALA A 30 5.90 3.98 -7.76
CA ALA A 30 7.33 3.74 -7.58
C ALA A 30 7.71 3.61 -6.10
N SER A 31 7.13 4.45 -5.23
CA SER A 31 7.39 4.43 -3.79
C SER A 31 6.98 3.11 -3.16
N HIS A 32 5.89 2.49 -3.62
CA HIS A 32 5.47 1.17 -3.16
C HIS A 32 6.58 0.13 -3.33
N TYR A 33 7.08 -0.04 -4.56
CA TYR A 33 8.12 -1.03 -4.84
C TYR A 33 9.44 -0.73 -4.13
N ILE A 34 9.80 0.55 -3.96
CA ILE A 34 10.99 0.95 -3.21
C ILE A 34 10.86 0.57 -1.73
N LEU A 35 9.69 0.82 -1.12
CA LEU A 35 9.44 0.47 0.27
C LEU A 35 9.42 -1.04 0.50
N ASP A 36 8.85 -1.80 -0.44
CA ASP A 36 8.80 -3.25 -0.34
C ASP A 36 10.16 -3.94 -0.48
N ALA A 37 11.12 -3.29 -1.13
CA ALA A 37 12.51 -3.75 -1.18
C ALA A 37 13.25 -3.64 0.17
N ILE A 38 12.72 -2.85 1.12
CA ILE A 38 13.29 -2.73 2.47
C ILE A 38 12.74 -3.88 3.32
N PRO A 39 13.58 -4.62 4.08
CA PRO A 39 13.12 -5.65 5.00
C PRO A 39 12.07 -5.10 5.97
N HIS A 40 10.89 -5.70 5.96
CA HIS A 40 9.74 -5.18 6.70
C HIS A 40 8.85 -6.30 7.22
N TRP A 41 7.97 -5.94 8.15
CA TRP A 41 6.96 -6.85 8.69
C TRP A 41 5.61 -6.60 8.01
N GLU A 42 4.87 -7.67 7.76
CA GLU A 42 3.54 -7.65 7.17
C GLU A 42 2.58 -8.57 7.93
N TYR A 43 1.27 -8.40 7.71
CA TYR A 43 0.27 -9.24 8.36
C TYR A 43 0.32 -10.67 7.82
N SER A 44 0.42 -11.66 8.70
CA SER A 44 0.14 -13.05 8.32
C SER A 44 -1.36 -13.23 8.10
N LEU A 45 -1.74 -13.46 6.84
CA LEU A 45 -3.13 -13.65 6.40
C LEU A 45 -3.45 -15.15 6.27
N SER A 46 -4.36 -15.65 7.10
CA SER A 46 -4.75 -17.08 7.14
C SER A 46 -5.46 -17.54 5.85
N SER A 47 -6.06 -16.61 5.12
CA SER A 47 -6.71 -16.83 3.83
C SER A 47 -5.73 -17.04 2.68
N CYS A 48 -4.46 -16.65 2.85
CA CYS A 48 -3.40 -16.94 1.89
C CYS A 48 -2.93 -18.40 2.06
N LYS A 49 -2.96 -19.16 0.98
CA LYS A 49 -2.41 -20.52 0.90
C LYS A 49 -1.07 -20.45 0.19
N GLU A 50 -0.06 -20.96 0.88
CA GLU A 50 1.28 -21.08 0.33
C GLU A 50 1.30 -22.02 -0.88
N SER A 51 2.30 -21.81 -1.72
CA SER A 51 2.54 -22.64 -2.89
C SER A 51 2.74 -24.10 -2.50
N THR A 52 2.03 -25.01 -3.18
CA THR A 52 2.22 -26.45 -3.01
C THR A 52 3.41 -26.96 -3.83
N THR A 53 3.86 -26.20 -4.82
CA THR A 53 4.93 -26.53 -5.77
C THR A 53 6.27 -25.86 -5.42
N GLY A 54 6.26 -24.92 -4.48
CA GLY A 54 7.41 -24.07 -4.15
C GLY A 54 7.57 -22.84 -5.06
N ASP A 55 6.77 -22.72 -6.12
CA ASP A 55 6.71 -21.52 -6.96
C ASP A 55 5.86 -20.43 -6.28
N ALA A 56 6.47 -19.27 -6.00
CA ALA A 56 5.79 -18.13 -5.38
C ALA A 56 4.59 -17.60 -6.20
N LEU A 57 4.51 -17.91 -7.50
CA LEU A 57 3.38 -17.53 -8.36
C LEU A 57 2.16 -18.45 -8.19
N ASP A 58 2.34 -19.63 -7.60
CA ASP A 58 1.28 -20.65 -7.48
C ASP A 58 0.37 -20.43 -6.25
N GLY A 59 0.70 -19.49 -5.38
CA GLY A 59 -0.12 -19.12 -4.22
C GLY A 59 -1.58 -18.81 -4.58
N ASN A 60 -2.45 -18.81 -3.58
CA ASN A 60 -3.87 -18.49 -3.75
C ASN A 60 -4.46 -17.84 -2.50
N ILE A 61 -5.50 -17.02 -2.67
CA ILE A 61 -6.31 -16.48 -1.59
C ILE A 61 -7.65 -17.21 -1.60
N VAL A 62 -8.10 -17.75 -0.46
CA VAL A 62 -9.41 -18.41 -0.35
C VAL A 62 -10.42 -17.43 0.24
N LEU A 63 -11.50 -17.14 -0.50
CA LEU A 63 -12.59 -16.30 0.01
C LEU A 63 -13.50 -17.15 0.90
N GLY A 64 -13.45 -16.87 2.20
CA GLY A 64 -14.24 -17.60 3.19
C GLY A 64 -14.10 -16.95 4.57
N ARG A 65 -14.35 -17.73 5.62
CA ARG A 65 -14.27 -17.27 7.01
C ARG A 65 -12.92 -16.62 7.35
N ASP A 66 -11.82 -17.24 6.93
CA ASP A 66 -10.47 -16.73 7.20
C ASP A 66 -10.23 -15.38 6.53
N PHE A 67 -10.74 -15.18 5.31
CA PHE A 67 -10.62 -13.90 4.60
C PHE A 67 -11.39 -12.78 5.30
N ILE A 68 -12.56 -13.09 5.89
CA ILE A 68 -13.32 -12.13 6.69
C ILE A 68 -12.51 -11.72 7.93
N PHE A 69 -11.90 -12.67 8.64
CA PHE A 69 -11.04 -12.35 9.79
C PHE A 69 -9.79 -11.57 9.40
N ASP A 70 -9.17 -11.91 8.27
CA ASP A 70 -8.04 -11.17 7.73
C ASP A 70 -8.42 -9.74 7.33
N SER A 71 -9.63 -9.53 6.79
CA SER A 71 -10.14 -8.19 6.47
C SER A 71 -10.24 -7.30 7.71
N PHE A 72 -10.57 -7.86 8.87
CA PHE A 72 -10.54 -7.11 10.14
C PHE A 72 -9.12 -6.74 10.61
N LYS A 73 -8.07 -7.35 10.05
CA LYS A 73 -6.68 -6.97 10.32
C LYS A 73 -6.22 -5.83 9.42
N PHE A 74 -6.35 -5.99 8.10
CA PHE A 74 -5.74 -5.06 7.15
C PHE A 74 -6.65 -3.89 6.75
N LEU A 75 -7.98 -3.99 6.84
CA LEU A 75 -8.86 -2.86 6.49
C LEU A 75 -8.71 -1.68 7.45
N PRO A 76 -8.63 -1.86 8.79
CA PRO A 76 -8.38 -0.74 9.68
C PRO A 76 -7.06 -0.02 9.37
N ASP A 77 -6.02 -0.76 9.00
CA ASP A 77 -4.74 -0.23 8.57
C ASP A 77 -4.85 0.55 7.24
N LEU A 78 -5.56 0.01 6.24
CA LEU A 78 -5.87 0.73 5.01
C LEU A 78 -6.60 2.06 5.28
N PHE A 79 -7.64 2.03 6.11
CA PHE A 79 -8.42 3.23 6.45
C PHE A 79 -7.61 4.22 7.27
N LEU A 80 -6.76 3.75 8.18
CA LEU A 80 -5.85 4.60 8.93
C LEU A 80 -4.85 5.29 8.00
N GLY A 81 -4.24 4.55 7.07
CA GLY A 81 -3.36 5.09 6.04
C GLY A 81 -4.01 6.17 5.19
N LEU A 82 -5.19 5.86 4.64
CA LEU A 82 -5.99 6.83 3.87
C LEU A 82 -6.31 8.07 4.70
N PHE A 83 -6.78 7.89 5.93
CA PHE A 83 -7.10 8.99 6.83
C PHE A 83 -5.89 9.87 7.11
N LEU A 84 -4.75 9.30 7.50
CA LEU A 84 -3.54 10.06 7.83
C LEU A 84 -2.99 10.79 6.60
N ALA A 85 -2.87 10.11 5.46
CA ALA A 85 -2.33 10.70 4.25
C ALA A 85 -3.19 11.89 3.77
N LEU A 86 -4.51 11.71 3.72
CA LEU A 86 -5.41 12.78 3.33
C LEU A 86 -5.43 13.91 4.37
N HIS A 87 -5.53 13.59 5.67
CA HIS A 87 -5.60 14.62 6.71
C HIS A 87 -4.35 15.51 6.77
N PHE A 88 -3.16 14.95 6.60
CA PHE A 88 -1.90 15.70 6.75
C PHE A 88 -1.37 16.31 5.45
N PHE A 89 -1.74 15.77 4.28
CA PHE A 89 -1.12 16.19 3.02
C PHE A 89 -2.11 16.71 1.97
N SER A 90 -3.38 16.27 2.00
CA SER A 90 -4.39 16.77 1.06
C SER A 90 -4.72 18.23 1.36
N THR A 91 -4.98 19.00 0.30
CA THR A 91 -5.41 20.39 0.41
C THR A 91 -6.92 20.54 0.23
N PHE A 92 -7.62 19.42 0.02
CA PHE A 92 -9.01 19.42 -0.35
C PHE A 92 -9.95 19.21 0.86
N ASP A 93 -10.95 20.09 1.01
CA ASP A 93 -11.96 20.04 2.09
C ASP A 93 -13.29 19.41 1.62
N PHE A 94 -13.61 18.23 2.16
CA PHE A 94 -14.85 17.48 1.90
C PHE A 94 -16.14 18.19 2.30
N SER A 95 -16.09 19.31 3.02
CA SER A 95 -17.25 20.06 3.50
C SER A 95 -18.10 20.73 2.40
N THR A 96 -17.61 20.80 1.16
CA THR A 96 -18.27 21.54 0.06
C THR A 96 -18.78 20.60 -1.05
N THR A 97 -19.92 20.92 -1.68
CA THR A 97 -20.51 20.16 -2.81
C THR A 97 -19.63 20.11 -4.08
N GLN A 98 -18.68 21.03 -4.24
CA GLN A 98 -17.61 20.94 -5.26
C GLN A 98 -16.52 19.91 -4.89
N GLY A 99 -16.74 19.18 -3.81
CA GLY A 99 -15.69 18.50 -3.12
C GLY A 99 -15.15 17.27 -3.83
N LEU A 100 -16.04 16.46 -4.36
CA LEU A 100 -15.66 15.23 -5.07
C LEU A 100 -14.77 15.53 -6.28
N TRP A 101 -15.10 16.54 -7.08
CA TRP A 101 -14.33 16.92 -8.26
C TRP A 101 -12.95 17.49 -7.92
N ARG A 102 -12.87 18.27 -6.84
CA ARG A 102 -11.60 18.78 -6.34
C ARG A 102 -10.74 17.67 -5.73
N GLY A 103 -11.33 16.72 -5.01
CA GLY A 103 -10.64 15.54 -4.50
C GLY A 103 -10.07 14.66 -5.61
N LEU A 104 -10.82 14.43 -6.70
CA LEU A 104 -10.31 13.71 -7.88
C LEU A 104 -9.18 14.45 -8.61
N SER A 105 -9.05 15.75 -8.39
CA SER A 105 -7.96 16.56 -8.93
C SER A 105 -6.78 16.68 -7.96
N ASP A 106 -6.90 16.17 -6.73
CA ASP A 106 -5.87 16.27 -5.71
C ASP A 106 -4.74 15.26 -6.00
N PRO A 107 -3.49 15.70 -6.24
CA PRO A 107 -2.37 14.80 -6.47
C PRO A 107 -2.12 13.83 -5.30
N VAL A 108 -2.43 14.22 -4.05
CA VAL A 108 -2.24 13.35 -2.88
C VAL A 108 -3.11 12.11 -2.97
N LEU A 109 -4.36 12.25 -3.42
CA LEU A 109 -5.25 11.10 -3.61
C LEU A 109 -4.66 10.11 -4.62
N TRP A 110 -4.09 10.62 -5.72
CA TRP A 110 -3.48 9.80 -6.76
C TRP A 110 -2.16 9.17 -6.32
N GLY A 111 -1.34 9.87 -5.53
CA GLY A 111 -0.15 9.30 -4.91
C GLY A 111 -0.47 8.15 -3.96
N VAL A 112 -1.48 8.32 -3.11
CA VAL A 112 -1.97 7.25 -2.24
C VAL A 112 -2.51 6.08 -3.07
N ALA A 113 -3.33 6.35 -4.08
CA ALA A 113 -3.88 5.32 -4.96
C ALA A 113 -2.77 4.52 -5.66
N GLY A 114 -1.76 5.20 -6.22
CA GLY A 114 -0.61 4.55 -6.85
C GLY A 114 0.19 3.69 -5.87
N SER A 115 0.35 4.13 -4.62
CA SER A 115 1.10 3.41 -3.59
C SER A 115 0.41 2.15 -3.05
N ILE A 116 -0.92 2.08 -3.13
CA ILE A 116 -1.73 0.95 -2.62
C ILE A 116 -2.10 -0.01 -3.74
N LEU A 117 -2.16 0.47 -4.99
CA LEU A 117 -2.63 -0.32 -6.13
C LEU A 117 -1.89 -1.66 -6.32
N PRO A 118 -0.56 -1.76 -6.19
CA PRO A 118 0.14 -3.03 -6.40
C PRO A 118 -0.37 -4.19 -5.53
N ASP A 119 -0.66 -3.95 -4.25
CA ASP A 119 -1.23 -4.96 -3.35
C ASP A 119 -2.65 -5.38 -3.78
N GLY A 120 -3.46 -4.40 -4.22
CA GLY A 120 -4.77 -4.67 -4.79
C GLY A 120 -4.69 -5.52 -6.08
N LEU A 121 -3.68 -5.26 -6.92
CA LEU A 121 -3.43 -6.05 -8.13
C LEU A 121 -2.91 -7.45 -7.81
N GLN A 122 -2.13 -7.62 -6.74
CA GLN A 122 -1.72 -8.94 -6.24
C GLN A 122 -2.93 -9.76 -5.78
N PHE A 123 -3.87 -9.15 -5.04
CA PHE A 123 -5.13 -9.81 -4.69
C PHE A 123 -5.90 -10.28 -5.94
N LEU A 124 -6.00 -9.41 -6.96
CA LEU A 124 -6.67 -9.73 -8.22
C LEU A 124 -5.93 -10.82 -9.00
N TYR A 125 -4.60 -10.79 -9.01
CA TYR A 125 -3.75 -11.82 -9.61
C TYR A 125 -4.09 -13.20 -9.06
N TYR A 126 -4.19 -13.36 -7.74
CA TYR A 126 -4.51 -14.66 -7.13
C TYR A 126 -5.89 -15.21 -7.51
N LYS A 127 -6.77 -14.39 -8.09
CA LYS A 127 -8.08 -14.84 -8.63
C LYS A 127 -8.06 -15.15 -10.11
N ILE A 128 -7.32 -14.36 -10.90
CA ILE A 128 -7.39 -14.42 -12.36
C ILE A 128 -6.21 -15.18 -12.96
N LYS A 129 -5.00 -14.97 -12.44
CA LYS A 129 -3.73 -15.56 -12.93
C LYS A 129 -3.53 -15.44 -14.45
N LYS A 130 -3.84 -14.27 -15.03
CA LYS A 130 -3.65 -13.95 -16.47
C LYS A 130 -2.85 -12.67 -16.66
N GLU A 131 -2.27 -12.50 -17.85
CA GLU A 131 -1.62 -11.24 -18.22
C GLU A 131 -2.65 -10.08 -18.28
N PRO A 132 -2.25 -8.84 -17.90
CA PRO A 132 -0.91 -8.42 -17.45
C PRO A 132 -0.63 -8.68 -15.95
N LEU A 133 -1.59 -9.21 -15.19
CA LEU A 133 -1.47 -9.39 -13.74
C LEU A 133 -0.32 -10.34 -13.36
N THR A 134 -0.07 -11.37 -14.17
CA THR A 134 1.06 -12.28 -13.96
C THR A 134 2.41 -11.56 -14.05
N SER A 135 2.59 -10.72 -15.07
CA SER A 135 3.81 -9.90 -15.19
C SER A 135 3.95 -8.90 -14.03
N ILE A 136 2.85 -8.28 -13.60
CA ILE A 136 2.84 -7.36 -12.46
C ILE A 136 3.18 -8.10 -11.15
N GLN A 137 2.65 -9.31 -10.96
CA GLN A 137 2.99 -10.13 -9.78
C GLN A 137 4.47 -10.52 -9.77
N LYS A 138 5.04 -10.87 -10.92
CA LYS A 138 6.47 -11.16 -11.03
C LYS A 138 7.31 -9.95 -10.63
N LEU A 139 6.94 -8.75 -11.07
CA LEU A 139 7.60 -7.51 -10.68
C LEU A 139 7.45 -7.27 -9.17
N HIS A 140 6.25 -7.43 -8.62
CA HIS A 140 5.99 -7.28 -7.18
C HIS A 140 6.87 -8.25 -6.38
N ASN A 141 6.88 -9.54 -6.70
CA ASN A 141 7.71 -10.54 -6.03
C ASN A 141 9.22 -10.26 -6.19
N PHE A 142 9.64 -9.69 -7.32
CA PHE A 142 11.04 -9.32 -7.56
C PHE A 142 11.48 -8.15 -6.67
N MET A 143 10.63 -7.15 -6.50
CA MET A 143 10.92 -5.98 -5.68
C MET A 143 10.76 -6.25 -4.19
N HIS A 144 9.89 -7.19 -3.81
CA HIS A 144 9.65 -7.53 -2.41
C HIS A 144 10.92 -8.09 -1.76
N SER A 145 11.27 -7.56 -0.58
CA SER A 145 12.43 -7.97 0.19
C SER A 145 12.46 -9.49 0.39
N SER A 146 13.60 -10.11 0.08
CA SER A 146 13.84 -11.54 0.34
C SER A 146 14.13 -11.82 1.82
N ILE A 147 14.43 -10.79 2.61
CA ILE A 147 14.65 -10.89 4.04
C ILE A 147 13.30 -10.74 4.73
N LYS A 148 12.81 -11.85 5.28
CA LYS A 148 11.62 -11.90 6.11
C LYS A 148 11.97 -11.59 7.57
N ILE A 149 11.24 -10.66 8.19
CA ILE A 149 11.36 -10.34 9.62
C ILE A 149 10.06 -10.64 10.37
N ASP A 150 9.33 -11.65 9.89
CA ASP A 150 8.03 -12.07 10.39
C ASP A 150 8.08 -12.48 11.87
N ASP A 151 9.23 -13.00 12.31
CA ASP A 151 9.54 -13.39 13.70
C ASP A 151 9.80 -12.19 14.62
N LYS A 152 10.04 -11.00 14.05
CA LYS A 152 10.38 -9.76 14.77
C LYS A 152 9.28 -8.71 14.60
N GLN A 153 8.02 -9.13 14.74
CA GLN A 153 6.85 -8.26 14.62
C GLN A 153 6.99 -6.92 15.34
N PHE A 154 7.41 -6.92 16.61
CA PHE A 154 7.56 -5.68 17.37
C PHE A 154 8.56 -4.71 16.72
N LEU A 155 9.73 -5.20 16.29
CA LEU A 155 10.76 -4.36 15.69
C LEU A 155 10.34 -3.86 14.30
N GLY A 156 9.71 -4.73 13.50
CA GLY A 156 9.22 -4.38 12.16
C GLY A 156 8.07 -3.36 12.19
N SER A 157 7.11 -3.52 13.11
CA SER A 157 6.04 -2.55 13.30
C SER A 157 6.57 -1.22 13.87
N LEU A 158 7.52 -1.26 14.82
CA LEU A 158 8.13 -0.07 15.39
C LEU A 158 8.87 0.76 14.32
N PHE A 159 9.65 0.11 13.45
CA PHE A 159 10.32 0.78 12.34
C PHE A 159 9.33 1.50 11.42
N GLN A 160 8.24 0.83 11.04
CA GLN A 160 7.20 1.42 10.19
C GLN A 160 6.49 2.60 10.86
N ILE A 161 6.18 2.50 12.16
CA ILE A 161 5.61 3.62 12.94
C ILE A 161 6.56 4.81 12.98
N ILE A 162 7.85 4.58 13.24
CA ILE A 162 8.88 5.64 13.24
C ILE A 162 8.96 6.30 11.85
N LEU A 163 8.93 5.51 10.77
CA LEU A 163 8.93 6.02 9.41
C LEU A 163 7.70 6.90 9.14
N ILE A 164 6.49 6.43 9.49
CA ILE A 164 5.23 7.17 9.35
C ILE A 164 5.31 8.51 10.09
N ILE A 165 5.72 8.49 11.36
CA ILE A 165 5.83 9.71 12.18
C ILE A 165 6.86 10.67 11.58
N THR A 166 8.01 10.15 11.15
CA THR A 166 9.08 10.96 10.56
C THR A 166 8.60 11.64 9.29
N VAL A 167 7.95 10.90 8.38
CA VAL A 167 7.40 11.44 7.13
C VAL A 167 6.35 12.53 7.41
N ILE A 168 5.42 12.28 8.35
CA ILE A 168 4.43 13.29 8.74
C ILE A 168 5.12 14.53 9.31
N LEU A 169 6.08 14.39 10.22
CA LEU A 169 6.74 15.54 10.84
C LEU A 169 7.56 16.36 9.85
N LEU A 170 8.22 15.71 8.89
CA LEU A 170 9.04 16.39 7.87
C LEU A 170 8.19 17.11 6.82
N PHE A 171 7.01 16.58 6.47
CA PHE A 171 6.28 17.01 5.27
C PHE A 171 4.85 17.51 5.52
N LYS A 172 4.40 17.57 6.78
CA LYS A 172 3.12 18.21 7.14
C LYS A 172 3.12 19.73 6.97
N LEU A 173 4.28 20.36 6.83
CA LEU A 173 4.44 21.80 6.63
C LEU A 173 3.96 22.26 5.24
#